data_AF-A0A379FG20-F1
#
_entry.id   AF-A0A379FG20-F1
#
_cell.length_a   1.000
_cell.length_b   1.000
_cell.length_c   1.000
_cell.angle_alpha   90.00
_cell.angle_beta   90.00
_cell.angle_gamma   90.00
#
_symmetry.space_group_name_H-M   'P 1'
#
loop_
_entity.id
_entity.type
_entity.pdbx_description
1 polymer ?
#
loop_
_entity_poly.entity_id
_entity_poly.type
_entity_poly.pdbx_seq_one_letter_code
_entity_poly.pdbx_strand_id
1 'polypeptide(L)'
;MTSINGRYVRRFGALNMLRFGLTVQFLMGIFLILVVALNLHFYFLVVGVAMYVGGIAMITSNAMAVILEDYPHMAGTVSSLAGTIRFGVGL
;
A
#
# COMPACT_ATOMS: atom_id res chain seq x y z
N MET A 1 -22.78 11.04 -2.81
CA MET A 1 -21.94 10.14 -1.97
C MET A 1 -20.48 10.09 -2.47
N THR A 2 -19.90 11.22 -2.89
CA THR A 2 -18.53 11.29 -3.50
C THR A 2 -17.68 12.41 -2.92
N SER A 3 -18.14 13.08 -1.86
CA SER A 3 -17.51 14.31 -1.35
C SER A 3 -16.67 14.10 -0.10
N ILE A 4 -16.78 12.95 0.57
CA ILE A 4 -16.08 12.68 1.84
C ILE A 4 -14.64 12.21 1.58
N ASN A 5 -14.44 11.36 0.56
CA ASN A 5 -13.12 10.80 0.25
C ASN A 5 -12.16 11.85 -0.35
N GLY A 6 -12.65 12.71 -1.26
CA GLY A 6 -11.86 13.79 -1.84
C GLY A 6 -11.44 14.87 -0.83
N ARG A 7 -12.17 15.02 0.28
CA ARG A 7 -11.84 15.99 1.33
C ARG A 7 -10.79 15.47 2.31
N TYR A 8 -10.68 14.15 2.48
CA TYR A 8 -9.62 13.53 3.28
C TYR A 8 -8.28 13.54 2.54
N VAL A 9 -8.28 13.26 1.23
CA VAL A 9 -7.07 13.36 0.38
C VAL A 9 -6.50 14.78 0.39
N ARG A 10 -7.36 15.81 0.28
CA ARG A 10 -6.93 17.22 0.24
C ARG A 10 -6.51 17.81 1.60
N ARG A 11 -6.79 17.14 2.72
CA ARG A 11 -6.54 17.67 4.08
C ARG A 11 -5.51 16.87 4.88
N PHE A 12 -5.33 15.58 4.58
CA PHE A 12 -4.31 14.76 5.24
C PHE A 12 -3.07 14.51 4.34
N GLY A 13 -3.17 14.70 3.03
CA GLY A 13 -2.09 14.47 2.09
C GLY A 13 -1.91 12.97 1.80
N ALA A 14 -1.69 12.62 0.53
CA ALA A 14 -1.42 11.25 0.13
C ALA A 14 -0.23 10.63 0.91
N LEU A 15 0.67 11.48 1.44
CA LEU A 15 1.75 11.12 2.35
C LEU A 15 1.28 10.54 3.70
N ASN A 16 0.19 11.04 4.30
CA ASN A 16 -0.33 10.47 5.55
C ASN A 16 -1.10 9.17 5.31
N MET A 17 -1.79 9.03 4.18
CA MET A 17 -2.39 7.74 3.78
C MET A 17 -1.31 6.70 3.50
N LEU A 18 -0.20 7.10 2.87
CA LEU A 18 0.97 6.26 2.68
C LEU A 18 1.59 5.84 4.02
N ARG A 19 1.80 6.78 4.95
CA ARG A 19 2.29 6.49 6.31
C ARG A 19 1.38 5.55 7.08
N PHE A 20 0.07 5.76 7.00
CA PHE A 20 -0.91 4.89 7.64
C PHE A 20 -0.87 3.48 7.05
N GLY A 21 -0.87 3.36 5.72
CA GLY A 21 -0.72 2.09 5.02
C GLY A 21 0.57 1.36 5.39
N LEU A 22 1.70 2.08 5.46
CA LEU A 22 2.99 1.52 5.86
C LEU A 22 2.97 1.01 7.31
N THR A 23 2.33 1.76 8.21
CA THR A 23 2.18 1.37 9.62
C THR A 23 1.32 0.12 9.76
N VAL A 24 0.19 0.06 9.06
CA VAL A 24 -0.68 -1.12 9.02
C VAL A 24 0.06 -2.33 8.44
N GLN A 25 0.83 -2.14 7.37
CA GLN A 25 1.60 -3.21 6.75
C GLN A 25 2.71 -3.73 7.66
N PHE A 26 3.37 -2.85 8.42
CA PHE A 26 4.36 -3.23 9.42
C PHE A 26 3.73 -4.07 10.55
N LEU A 27 2.57 -3.64 11.06
CA LEU A 27 1.79 -4.39 12.04
C LEU A 27 1.35 -5.76 11.51
N MET A 28 0.91 -5.84 10.24
CA MET A 28 0.53 -7.10 9.61
C MET A 28 1.73 -8.03 9.37
N GLY A 29 2.91 -7.49 9.05
CA GLY A 29 4.15 -8.27 8.98
C GLY A 29 4.51 -8.89 10.32
N ILE A 30 4.43 -8.12 11.42
CA ILE A 30 4.63 -8.63 12.78
C ILE A 30 3.59 -9.70 13.12
N PHE A 31 2.31 -9.47 12.77
CA PHE A 31 1.25 -10.45 12.99
C PHE A 31 1.53 -11.77 12.26
N LEU A 32 1.98 -11.73 11.00
CA LEU A 32 2.37 -12.93 10.26
C LEU A 32 3.55 -13.66 10.91
N ILE A 33 4.58 -12.93 11.38
CA ILE A 33 5.70 -13.52 12.11
C ILE A 33 5.21 -14.22 13.38
N LEU A 34 4.31 -13.60 14.13
CA LEU A 34 3.72 -14.19 15.34
C LEU A 34 2.89 -15.43 15.04
N VAL A 35 2.07 -15.40 13.99
CA VAL A 35 1.26 -16.56 13.54
C VAL A 35 2.17 -17.75 13.21
N VAL A 36 3.28 -17.51 12.50
CA VAL A 36 4.26 -18.55 12.17
C VAL A 36 5.02 -19.02 13.41
N ALA A 37 5.50 -18.10 14.25
CA ALA A 37 6.29 -18.41 15.45
C ALA A 37 5.49 -19.23 16.48
N LEU A 38 4.19 -18.94 16.62
CA LEU A 38 3.29 -19.62 17.54
C LEU A 38 2.61 -20.86 16.91
N ASN A 39 2.95 -21.22 15.66
CA ASN A 39 2.33 -22.33 14.91
C ASN A 39 0.79 -22.25 14.91
N LEU A 40 0.23 -21.04 14.76
CA LEU A 40 -1.22 -20.86 14.69
C LEU A 40 -1.81 -21.55 13.45
N HIS A 41 -3.06 -21.99 13.57
CA HIS A 41 -3.80 -22.68 12.50
C HIS A 41 -3.74 -21.93 11.16
N PHE A 42 -3.69 -22.72 10.07
CA PHE A 42 -3.56 -22.27 8.67
C PHE A 42 -4.51 -21.13 8.28
N TYR A 43 -5.72 -21.10 8.84
CA TYR A 43 -6.70 -20.02 8.62
C TYR A 43 -6.15 -18.62 8.94
N PHE A 44 -5.40 -18.46 10.04
CA PHE A 44 -4.83 -17.16 10.42
C PHE A 44 -3.74 -16.71 9.46
N LEU A 45 -3.00 -17.67 8.89
CA LEU A 45 -1.97 -17.40 7.90
C LEU A 45 -2.60 -16.91 6.59
N VAL A 46 -3.67 -17.57 6.11
CA VAL A 46 -4.39 -17.16 4.90
C VAL A 46 -4.97 -15.76 5.04
N VAL A 47 -5.64 -15.47 6.16
CA VAL A 47 -6.22 -14.14 6.42
C VAL A 47 -5.13 -13.07 6.54
N GLY A 48 -4.02 -13.39 7.23
CA GLY A 48 -2.88 -12.49 7.38
C GLY A 48 -2.24 -12.14 6.04
N VAL A 49 -2.01 -13.13 5.17
CA VAL A 49 -1.47 -12.91 3.82
C VAL A 49 -2.44 -12.11 2.95
N ALA A 50 -3.74 -12.43 2.97
CA ALA A 50 -4.74 -11.70 2.21
C ALA A 50 -4.79 -10.21 2.61
N MET A 51 -4.78 -9.91 3.91
CA MET A 51 -4.70 -8.52 4.39
C MET A 51 -3.38 -7.85 4.03
N TYR A 52 -2.26 -8.57 4.11
CA TYR A 52 -0.94 -8.03 3.76
C TYR A 52 -0.86 -7.64 2.28
N VAL A 53 -1.33 -8.51 1.37
CA VAL A 53 -1.41 -8.22 -0.07
C VAL A 53 -2.36 -7.06 -0.37
N GLY A 54 -3.50 -6.99 0.32
CA GLY A 54 -4.41 -5.84 0.24
C GLY A 54 -3.74 -4.52 0.67
N GLY A 55 -2.91 -4.57 1.71
CA GLY A 55 -2.09 -3.44 2.16
C GLY A 55 -1.11 -2.96 1.10
N ILE A 56 -0.40 -3.88 0.43
CA ILE A 56 0.54 -3.55 -0.66
C ILE A 56 -0.17 -2.81 -1.80
N ALA A 57 -1.36 -3.26 -2.19
CA ALA A 57 -2.15 -2.62 -3.24
C ALA A 57 -2.56 -1.19 -2.84
N MET A 58 -3.00 -1.00 -1.58
CA MET A 58 -3.33 0.31 -1.04
C MET A 58 -2.10 1.23 -1.01
N ILE A 59 -0.96 0.79 -0.49
CA ILE A 59 0.28 1.57 -0.46
C ILE A 59 0.72 1.95 -1.86
N THR A 60 0.70 1.00 -2.80
CA THR A 60 1.05 1.24 -4.21
C THR A 60 0.21 2.33 -4.85
N SER A 61 -1.11 2.27 -4.66
CA SER A 61 -2.04 3.26 -5.24
C SER A 61 -1.82 4.65 -4.63
N ASN A 62 -1.61 4.72 -3.31
CA ASN A 62 -1.35 5.98 -2.62
C ASN A 62 0.04 6.56 -2.97
N ALA A 63 1.09 5.74 -3.07
CA ALA A 63 2.42 6.17 -3.50
C ALA A 63 2.38 6.77 -4.92
N MET A 64 1.63 6.15 -5.82
CA MET A 64 1.45 6.67 -7.16
C MET A 64 0.70 8.00 -7.18
N ALA A 65 -0.31 8.15 -6.33
CA ALA A 65 -1.03 9.41 -6.15
C ALA A 65 -0.10 10.53 -5.62
N VAL A 66 0.75 10.24 -4.63
CA VAL A 66 1.77 11.20 -4.12
C VAL A 66 2.68 11.67 -5.25
N ILE A 67 3.26 10.74 -6.02
CA ILE A 67 4.24 11.10 -7.05
C ILE A 67 3.58 11.89 -8.20
N LEU A 68 2.34 11.56 -8.56
CA LEU A 68 1.58 12.35 -9.54
C LEU A 68 1.20 13.74 -9.03
N GLU A 69 0.97 13.89 -7.72
CA GLU A 69 0.70 15.18 -7.08
C GLU A 69 1.94 16.08 -7.14
N ASP A 70 3.13 15.52 -6.92
CA ASP A 70 4.42 16.24 -7.04
C ASP A 70 4.85 16.47 -8.51
N TYR A 71 4.52 15.56 -9.43
CA TYR A 71 4.94 15.62 -10.84
C TYR A 71 3.77 15.38 -11.83
N PRO A 72 2.76 16.28 -11.86
CA PRO A 72 1.57 16.08 -12.69
C PRO A 72 1.87 16.08 -14.19
N HIS A 73 2.94 16.76 -14.63
CA HIS A 73 3.35 16.83 -16.04
C HIS A 73 4.15 15.60 -16.52
N MET A 74 4.56 14.70 -15.62
CA MET A 74 5.34 13.49 -15.94
C MET A 74 4.64 12.19 -15.51
N ALA A 75 3.31 12.23 -15.34
CA ALA A 75 2.50 11.10 -14.89
C ALA A 75 2.71 9.81 -15.73
N GLY A 76 2.86 9.94 -17.05
CA GLY A 76 3.12 8.81 -17.95
C GLY A 76 4.48 8.16 -17.73
N THR A 77 5.54 8.96 -17.62
CA THR A 77 6.92 8.47 -17.41
C THR A 77 7.09 7.81 -16.04
N VAL A 78 6.46 8.38 -15.00
CA VAL A 78 6.47 7.82 -13.64
C VAL A 78 5.72 6.48 -13.58
N SER A 79 4.54 6.39 -14.20
CA SER A 79 3.79 5.13 -14.33
C SER A 79 4.64 4.04 -14.95
N SER A 80 5.28 4.36 -16.08
CA SER A 80 6.12 3.42 -16.81
C SER A 80 7.29 2.96 -15.96
N LEU A 81 8.06 3.88 -15.38
CA LEU A 81 9.20 3.55 -14.49
C LEU A 81 8.79 2.69 -13.29
N ALA A 82 7.69 3.06 -12.61
CA ALA A 82 7.18 2.28 -11.49
C ALA A 82 6.72 0.88 -11.94
N GLY A 83 6.16 0.75 -13.14
CA GLY A 83 5.84 -0.53 -13.77
C GLY A 83 7.10 -1.35 -14.05
N THR A 84 8.12 -0.76 -14.67
CA THR A 84 9.39 -1.45 -14.98
C THR A 84 10.11 -1.93 -13.73
N ILE A 85 10.08 -1.15 -12.64
CA ILE A 85 10.68 -1.55 -11.36
C ILE A 85 9.92 -2.74 -10.76
N ARG A 86 8.58 -2.75 -10.77
CA ARG A 86 7.80 -3.90 -10.28
C ARG A 86 8.12 -5.16 -11.09
N PHE A 87 8.05 -5.07 -12.41
CA PHE A 87 8.37 -6.18 -13.31
C PHE A 87 9.84 -6.64 -13.17
N GLY A 88 10.78 -5.71 -13.03
CA GLY A 88 12.21 -6.01 -12.90
C GLY A 88 12.59 -6.64 -11.56
N VAL A 89 11.85 -6.34 -10.50
CA VAL A 89 12.04 -6.93 -9.16
C VAL A 89 11.25 -8.24 -8.99
N GLY A 90 10.46 -8.65 -9.99
CA GLY A 90 9.71 -9.92 -9.97
C GLY A 90 8.41 -9.87 -9.16
N LEU A 91 7.78 -8.69 -9.08
CA LEU A 91 6.44 -8.48 -8.55
C LEU A 91 5.39 -8.47 -9.65
#